data_AF-A0A917E0K0-F1
#
_entry.id   AF-A0A917E0K0-F1
#
_cell.length_a   1.000
_cell.length_b   1.000
_cell.length_c   1.000
_cell.angle_alpha   90.00
_cell.angle_beta   90.00
_cell.angle_gamma   90.00
#
_symmetry.space_group_name_H-M   'P 1'
#
loop_
_entity.id
_entity.type
_entity.pdbx_description
1 polymer ?
#
loop_
_entity_poly.entity_id
_entity_poly.type
_entity_poly.pdbx_seq_one_letter_code
_entity_poly.pdbx_strand_id
1 'polypeptide(L)'
;MRRISYILLFVTLITGCSQLKPNPAPGPEMETETELADYVNVGGKHYIHAWELAVANNSQISEIGKVESGSVIPEGTPVYKIAGYPEQYVIAVKSDKNSGVLTNFSGFLVYVLNGEDGRAHYPKIDDQQIKQIKIYNGSTLLQELKGEDVHSFLVLFNQEGSKFPSENGPEYTVLFIGDDSLGHNYGIYEKDGHLGIAHSESKLPDEIMHFFK
;
A
#
# COMPACT_ATOMS: atom_id res chain seq x y z
N MET A 1 -22.05 44.83 61.96
CA MET A 1 -23.17 44.95 61.01
C MET A 1 -22.77 44.31 59.69
N ARG A 2 -23.70 43.53 59.12
CA ARG A 2 -23.55 42.70 57.92
C ARG A 2 -23.22 43.52 56.67
N ARG A 3 -22.42 42.93 55.77
CA ARG A 3 -22.77 42.72 54.35
C ARG A 3 -21.94 41.57 53.79
N ILE A 4 -22.65 40.51 53.44
CA ILE A 4 -22.17 39.32 52.73
C ILE A 4 -22.33 39.63 51.24
N SER A 5 -21.27 39.45 50.47
CA SER A 5 -21.35 39.36 49.00
C SER A 5 -20.70 38.06 48.58
N TYR A 6 -21.53 37.14 48.08
CA TYR A 6 -21.12 35.89 47.46
C TYR A 6 -20.58 36.18 46.07
N ILE A 7 -19.35 35.78 45.78
CA ILE A 7 -18.88 35.60 44.40
C ILE A 7 -18.71 34.09 44.21
N LEU A 8 -19.70 33.52 43.54
CA LEU A 8 -19.63 32.19 42.93
C LEU A 8 -18.56 32.24 41.84
N LEU A 9 -17.45 31.52 41.99
CA LEU A 9 -16.57 31.23 40.86
C LEU A 9 -16.84 29.78 40.43
N PHE A 10 -17.64 29.66 39.38
CA PHE A 10 -17.74 28.45 38.58
C PHE A 10 -16.45 28.32 37.76
N VAL A 11 -15.63 27.32 38.04
CA VAL A 11 -14.62 26.86 37.08
C VAL A 11 -15.01 25.45 36.68
N THR A 12 -15.53 25.35 35.47
CA THR A 12 -15.90 24.12 34.79
C THR A 12 -14.66 23.25 34.54
N LEU A 13 -14.72 22.02 35.04
CA LEU A 13 -13.97 20.89 34.50
C LEU A 13 -14.31 20.75 33.01
N ILE A 14 -13.32 20.85 32.13
CA ILE A 14 -13.38 20.19 30.82
C ILE A 14 -12.44 19.00 30.90
N THR A 15 -13.04 17.87 31.23
CA THR A 15 -12.55 16.54 30.92
C THR A 15 -12.38 16.37 29.42
N GLY A 16 -11.28 15.75 29.00
CA GLY A 16 -11.19 15.11 27.68
C GLY A 16 -10.00 15.54 26.84
N CYS A 17 -8.79 15.12 27.21
CA CYS A 17 -7.85 14.71 26.15
C CYS A 17 -8.41 13.41 25.58
N SER A 18 -9.32 13.54 24.62
CA SER A 18 -9.60 12.47 23.68
C SER A 18 -8.26 12.03 23.12
N GLN A 19 -7.87 10.78 23.40
CA GLN A 19 -6.89 10.11 22.58
C GLN A 19 -7.40 10.23 21.15
N LEU A 20 -6.72 11.04 20.34
CA LEU A 20 -6.80 10.98 18.89
C LEU A 20 -6.45 9.53 18.53
N LYS A 21 -7.47 8.69 18.39
CA LYS A 21 -7.34 7.50 17.58
C LYS A 21 -6.87 8.00 16.21
N PRO A 22 -5.85 7.41 15.60
CA PRO A 22 -5.60 7.65 14.19
C PRO A 22 -6.93 7.40 13.49
N ASN A 23 -7.45 8.42 12.81
CA ASN A 23 -8.51 8.17 11.86
C ASN A 23 -7.85 7.26 10.82
N PRO A 24 -8.28 6.00 10.65
CA PRO A 24 -7.83 5.26 9.48
C PRO A 24 -8.20 6.14 8.28
N ALA A 25 -7.23 6.39 7.41
CA ALA A 25 -7.49 7.07 6.16
C ALA A 25 -8.73 6.41 5.53
N PRO A 26 -9.67 7.19 4.95
CA PRO A 26 -10.77 6.59 4.22
C PRO A 26 -10.15 5.69 3.14
N GLY A 27 -10.25 4.38 3.36
CA GLY A 27 -9.88 3.40 2.35
C GLY A 27 -10.74 3.68 1.11
N PRO A 28 -10.19 3.54 -0.10
CA PRO A 28 -10.94 3.81 -1.32
C PRO A 28 -12.19 2.91 -1.37
N GLU A 29 -13.34 3.51 -1.70
CA GLU A 29 -14.55 2.78 -2.09
C GLU A 29 -14.23 1.97 -3.37
N MET A 30 -13.80 0.72 -3.19
CA MET A 30 -13.52 -0.29 -4.23
C MET A 30 -14.81 -0.79 -4.91
N GLU A 31 -15.63 0.08 -5.49
CA GLU A 31 -16.83 -0.38 -6.24
C GLU A 31 -16.74 -0.16 -7.76
N THR A 32 -15.64 0.39 -8.29
CA THR A 32 -15.51 0.67 -9.74
C THR A 32 -14.23 0.14 -10.41
N GLU A 33 -13.27 -0.44 -9.67
CA GLU A 33 -12.03 -0.96 -10.28
C GLU A 33 -12.22 -2.30 -11.02
N THR A 34 -13.29 -3.04 -10.74
CA THR A 34 -13.48 -4.44 -11.18
C THR A 34 -13.73 -4.62 -12.69
N GLU A 35 -14.17 -3.58 -13.41
CA GLU A 35 -14.42 -3.67 -14.86
C GLU A 35 -13.17 -3.41 -15.73
N LEU A 36 -12.10 -2.86 -15.14
CA LEU A 36 -10.85 -2.49 -15.85
C LEU A 36 -9.59 -3.12 -15.24
N ALA A 37 -9.69 -3.77 -14.08
CA ALA A 37 -8.58 -4.44 -13.44
C ALA A 37 -8.12 -5.66 -14.27
N ASP A 38 -6.79 -5.82 -14.40
CA ASP A 38 -6.23 -7.04 -14.94
C ASP A 38 -6.62 -8.24 -14.07
N TYR A 39 -7.01 -9.35 -14.70
CA TYR A 39 -7.45 -10.55 -14.02
C TYR A 39 -6.72 -11.79 -14.52
N VAL A 40 -6.73 -12.82 -13.68
CA VAL A 40 -6.32 -14.18 -14.02
C VAL A 40 -7.29 -15.20 -13.44
N ASN A 41 -7.47 -16.32 -14.15
CA ASN A 41 -8.17 -17.50 -13.66
C ASN A 41 -7.14 -18.61 -13.39
N VAL A 42 -7.25 -19.24 -12.22
CA VAL A 42 -6.35 -20.29 -11.76
C VAL A 42 -7.13 -21.31 -10.93
N GLY A 43 -7.12 -22.59 -11.31
CA GLY A 43 -7.78 -23.64 -10.55
C GLY A 43 -9.28 -23.42 -10.39
N GLY A 44 -9.94 -22.90 -11.43
CA GLY A 44 -11.37 -22.56 -11.40
C GLY A 44 -11.75 -21.36 -10.52
N LYS A 45 -10.77 -20.61 -10.00
CA LYS A 45 -10.98 -19.37 -9.22
C LYS A 45 -10.60 -18.15 -10.06
N HIS A 46 -11.32 -17.05 -9.85
CA HIS A 46 -11.10 -15.77 -10.51
C HIS A 46 -10.37 -14.79 -9.59
N TYR A 47 -9.30 -14.18 -10.08
CA TYR A 47 -8.48 -13.26 -9.31
C TYR A 47 -8.29 -11.94 -10.04
N ILE A 48 -8.25 -10.85 -9.29
CA ILE A 48 -7.98 -9.50 -9.81
C ILE A 48 -6.64 -9.00 -9.29
N HIS A 49 -5.97 -8.19 -10.11
CA HIS A 49 -4.65 -7.66 -9.80
C HIS A 49 -4.73 -6.65 -8.65
N ALA A 50 -4.02 -6.95 -7.56
CA ALA A 50 -3.91 -6.10 -6.38
C ALA A 50 -2.65 -5.24 -6.50
N TRP A 51 -2.76 -4.13 -7.23
CA TRP A 51 -1.63 -3.27 -7.58
C TRP A 51 -0.87 -2.71 -6.35
N GLU A 52 -1.59 -2.47 -5.26
CA GLU A 52 -1.05 -1.99 -3.98
C GLU A 52 -0.26 -3.06 -3.20
N LEU A 53 -0.31 -4.33 -3.63
CA LEU A 53 0.39 -5.42 -2.97
C LEU A 53 1.60 -5.84 -3.77
N ALA A 54 2.68 -6.18 -3.07
CA ALA A 54 3.85 -6.77 -3.70
C ALA A 54 4.47 -7.85 -2.84
N VAL A 55 5.11 -8.84 -3.49
CA VAL A 55 5.87 -9.87 -2.79
C VAL A 55 7.12 -9.23 -2.17
N ALA A 56 7.17 -9.19 -0.84
CA ALA A 56 8.29 -8.66 -0.09
C ALA A 56 9.41 -9.70 0.11
N ASN A 57 9.07 -10.99 0.10
CA ASN A 57 10.00 -12.09 0.32
C ASN A 57 9.77 -13.27 -0.64
N ASN A 58 10.57 -13.34 -1.70
CA ASN A 58 10.49 -14.42 -2.70
C ASN A 58 10.84 -15.81 -2.15
N SER A 59 11.48 -15.91 -0.97
CA SER A 59 11.73 -17.23 -0.35
C SER A 59 10.48 -17.85 0.28
N GLN A 60 9.42 -17.06 0.45
CA GLN A 60 8.16 -17.45 1.06
C GLN A 60 7.05 -17.71 0.04
N ILE A 61 7.40 -17.85 -1.24
CA ILE A 61 6.47 -18.25 -2.28
C ILE A 61 6.87 -19.59 -2.88
N SER A 62 5.90 -20.33 -3.41
CA SER A 62 6.15 -21.61 -4.07
C SER A 62 5.12 -21.87 -5.16
N GLU A 63 5.55 -22.45 -6.28
CA GLU A 63 4.69 -22.69 -7.44
C GLU A 63 3.52 -23.63 -7.09
N ILE A 64 2.33 -23.30 -7.58
CA ILE A 64 1.09 -24.07 -7.37
C ILE A 64 0.37 -24.43 -8.68
N GLY A 65 0.76 -23.81 -9.78
CA GLY A 65 0.09 -24.03 -11.06
C GLY A 65 0.44 -22.96 -12.07
N LYS A 66 -0.49 -22.75 -13.00
CA LYS A 66 -0.34 -21.80 -14.10
C LYS A 66 -1.64 -21.06 -14.34
N VAL A 67 -1.53 -19.87 -14.94
CA VAL A 67 -2.69 -19.10 -15.42
C VAL A 67 -3.41 -19.91 -16.49
N GLU A 68 -4.72 -20.12 -16.30
CA GLU A 68 -5.61 -20.81 -17.25
C GLU A 68 -6.16 -19.81 -18.28
N SER A 69 -6.40 -18.57 -17.85
CA SER A 69 -6.75 -17.45 -18.71
C SER A 69 -6.49 -16.13 -17.99
N GLY A 70 -6.08 -15.07 -18.68
CA GLY A 70 -5.96 -13.75 -18.10
C GLY A 70 -6.20 -12.66 -19.14
N SER A 71 -6.50 -11.43 -18.69
CA SER A 71 -6.68 -10.28 -19.60
C SER A 71 -5.37 -9.79 -20.18
N VAL A 72 -4.33 -9.65 -19.34
CA VAL A 72 -3.00 -9.17 -19.76
C VAL A 72 -1.94 -10.26 -19.59
N ILE A 73 -2.09 -11.11 -18.58
CA ILE A 73 -1.16 -12.21 -18.31
C ILE A 73 -1.51 -13.42 -19.18
N PRO A 74 -0.53 -13.95 -19.96
CA PRO A 74 -0.80 -15.06 -20.87
C PRO A 74 -1.06 -16.37 -20.13
N GLU A 75 -1.86 -17.23 -20.77
CA GLU A 75 -2.05 -18.62 -20.35
C GLU A 75 -0.69 -19.34 -20.22
N GLY A 76 -0.59 -20.23 -19.23
CA GLY A 76 0.63 -20.99 -18.94
C GLY A 76 1.65 -20.26 -18.07
N THR A 77 1.40 -18.99 -17.72
CA THR A 77 2.26 -18.22 -16.82
C THR A 77 2.30 -18.87 -15.43
N PRO A 78 3.49 -19.11 -14.83
CA PRO A 78 3.58 -19.74 -13.51
C PRO A 78 2.92 -18.93 -12.39
N VAL A 79 2.18 -19.64 -11.53
CA VAL A 79 1.44 -19.09 -10.38
C VAL A 79 1.99 -19.71 -9.10
N TYR A 80 2.07 -18.89 -8.05
CA TYR A 80 2.70 -19.21 -6.79
C TYR A 80 1.75 -18.92 -5.63
N LYS A 81 1.72 -19.82 -4.64
CA LYS A 81 1.15 -19.51 -3.32
C LYS A 81 2.13 -18.66 -2.53
N ILE A 82 1.58 -17.84 -1.64
CA ILE A 82 2.33 -16.98 -0.73
C ILE A 82 2.15 -17.49 0.69
N ALA A 83 3.25 -17.68 1.43
CA ALA A 83 3.18 -18.12 2.82
C ALA A 83 2.43 -17.09 3.69
N GLY A 84 1.63 -17.58 4.63
CA GLY A 84 0.71 -16.74 5.42
C GLY A 84 -0.71 -16.68 4.86
N TYR A 85 -0.93 -17.08 3.59
CA TYR A 85 -2.23 -17.03 2.92
C TYR A 85 -2.68 -18.43 2.42
N PRO A 86 -3.04 -19.36 3.34
CA PRO A 86 -3.17 -20.79 3.04
C PRO A 86 -4.33 -21.17 2.12
N GLU A 87 -5.39 -20.37 2.07
CA GLU A 87 -6.58 -20.62 1.22
C GLU A 87 -6.43 -20.08 -0.22
N GLN A 88 -5.24 -19.56 -0.54
CA GLN A 88 -4.94 -18.95 -1.84
C GLN A 88 -5.92 -17.82 -2.15
N TYR A 89 -6.36 -17.06 -1.13
CA TYR A 89 -7.06 -15.79 -1.36
C TYR A 89 -6.13 -14.75 -1.97
N VAL A 90 -4.82 -14.97 -1.87
CA VAL A 90 -3.79 -14.15 -2.48
C VAL A 90 -2.79 -15.07 -3.16
N ILE A 91 -2.47 -14.75 -4.41
CA ILE A 91 -1.50 -15.49 -5.23
C ILE A 91 -0.48 -14.52 -5.83
N ALA A 92 0.70 -15.04 -6.14
CA ALA A 92 1.70 -14.33 -6.92
C ALA A 92 1.79 -14.95 -8.31
N VAL A 93 1.86 -14.12 -9.34
CA VAL A 93 1.98 -14.55 -10.74
C VAL A 93 3.27 -13.98 -11.28
N LYS A 94 4.13 -14.86 -11.83
CA LYS A 94 5.42 -14.42 -12.36
C LYS A 94 5.18 -13.55 -13.59
N SER A 95 5.73 -12.36 -13.60
CA SER A 95 5.55 -11.42 -14.70
C SER A 95 6.81 -10.57 -14.83
N ASP A 96 7.16 -10.23 -16.06
CA ASP A 96 8.13 -9.19 -16.42
C ASP A 96 7.42 -7.89 -16.82
N LYS A 97 6.09 -7.89 -16.87
CA LYS A 97 5.29 -6.70 -17.16
C LYS A 97 5.20 -5.80 -15.95
N ASN A 98 5.28 -4.50 -16.20
CA ASN A 98 4.81 -3.48 -15.28
C ASN A 98 3.29 -3.40 -15.38
N SER A 99 2.61 -3.43 -14.25
CA SER A 99 1.16 -3.42 -14.16
C SER A 99 0.68 -2.00 -13.85
N GLY A 100 0.16 -1.31 -14.87
CA GLY A 100 -0.43 0.01 -14.71
C GLY A 100 0.52 1.03 -14.09
N VAL A 101 0.05 1.67 -13.01
CA VAL A 101 0.73 2.74 -12.30
C VAL A 101 1.94 2.23 -11.48
N LEU A 102 2.23 0.94 -11.36
CA LEU A 102 3.32 0.47 -10.48
C LEU A 102 4.31 -0.47 -11.17
N THR A 103 5.59 -0.33 -10.80
CA THR A 103 6.68 -1.16 -11.33
C THR A 103 6.71 -2.51 -10.64
N ASN A 104 6.86 -3.57 -11.43
CA ASN A 104 7.02 -4.93 -10.91
C ASN A 104 8.47 -5.17 -10.51
N PHE A 105 8.84 -4.75 -9.30
CA PHE A 105 10.21 -4.84 -8.79
C PHE A 105 10.59 -6.26 -8.30
N SER A 106 9.61 -7.07 -7.89
CA SER A 106 9.86 -8.41 -7.32
C SER A 106 9.94 -9.52 -8.37
N GLY A 107 9.50 -9.23 -9.61
CA GLY A 107 9.28 -10.20 -10.68
C GLY A 107 7.94 -10.94 -10.56
N PHE A 108 7.08 -10.50 -9.64
CA PHE A 108 5.76 -11.06 -9.37
C PHE A 108 4.73 -9.94 -9.25
N LEU A 109 3.58 -10.16 -9.91
CA LEU A 109 2.36 -9.41 -9.67
C LEU A 109 1.50 -10.17 -8.65
N VAL A 110 0.85 -9.44 -7.75
CA VAL A 110 0.00 -10.02 -6.72
C VAL A 110 -1.45 -9.93 -7.15
N TYR A 111 -2.18 -11.02 -7.03
CA TYR A 111 -3.62 -11.06 -7.32
C TYR A 111 -4.38 -11.56 -6.09
N VAL A 112 -5.57 -11.01 -5.88
CA VAL A 112 -6.48 -11.38 -4.81
C VAL A 112 -7.72 -12.06 -5.38
N LEU A 113 -8.26 -13.02 -4.65
CA LEU A 113 -9.46 -13.74 -5.05
C LEU A 113 -10.63 -12.75 -5.17
N ASN A 114 -11.32 -12.77 -6.29
CA ASN A 114 -12.58 -12.08 -6.46
C ASN A 114 -13.71 -13.03 -6.09
N GLY A 115 -14.45 -12.70 -5.04
CA GLY A 115 -15.57 -13.49 -4.53
C GLY A 115 -16.72 -13.57 -5.53
N GLU A 116 -17.59 -14.56 -5.36
CA GLU A 116 -18.81 -14.71 -6.18
C GLU A 116 -19.77 -13.52 -6.03
N ASP A 117 -19.64 -12.76 -4.93
CA ASP A 117 -20.36 -11.52 -4.65
C ASP A 117 -19.71 -10.29 -5.32
N GLY A 118 -18.64 -10.49 -6.10
CA GLY A 118 -17.89 -9.44 -6.77
C GLY A 118 -16.92 -8.68 -5.87
N ARG A 119 -16.72 -9.12 -4.62
CA ARG A 119 -15.82 -8.47 -3.66
C ARG A 119 -14.46 -9.14 -3.64
N ALA A 120 -13.42 -8.33 -3.70
CA ALA A 120 -12.05 -8.80 -3.61
C ALA A 120 -11.63 -9.13 -2.18
N HIS A 121 -10.95 -10.26 -2.00
CA HIS A 121 -10.48 -10.76 -0.71
C HIS A 121 -9.11 -10.20 -0.35
N TYR A 122 -9.02 -8.87 -0.17
CA TYR A 122 -7.77 -8.22 0.22
C TYR A 122 -7.29 -8.67 1.62
N PRO A 123 -5.99 -8.99 1.78
CA PRO A 123 -5.42 -9.25 3.09
C PRO A 123 -5.33 -7.96 3.91
N LYS A 124 -5.58 -8.03 5.21
CA LYS A 124 -5.41 -6.90 6.13
C LYS A 124 -3.93 -6.70 6.45
N ILE A 125 -3.22 -6.00 5.59
CA ILE A 125 -1.79 -5.71 5.79
C ILE A 125 -1.53 -4.30 6.34
N ASP A 126 -2.50 -3.38 6.23
CA ASP A 126 -2.30 -1.97 6.61
C ASP A 126 -2.19 -1.75 8.13
N ASP A 127 -2.73 -2.68 8.92
CA ASP A 127 -2.63 -2.64 10.39
C ASP A 127 -1.26 -3.13 10.92
N GLN A 128 -0.35 -3.56 10.03
CA GLN A 128 0.92 -4.14 10.43
C GLN A 128 1.94 -3.08 10.82
N GLN A 129 2.73 -3.40 11.84
CA GLN A 129 3.91 -2.61 12.15
C GLN A 129 4.91 -2.75 11.00
N ILE A 130 5.16 -1.66 10.29
CA ILE A 130 6.21 -1.61 9.26
C ILE A 130 7.57 -1.75 9.92
N LYS A 131 8.33 -2.78 9.52
CA LYS A 131 9.66 -3.09 10.07
C LYS A 131 10.78 -2.65 9.14
N GLN A 132 10.47 -2.57 7.85
CA GLN A 132 11.42 -2.25 6.80
C GLN A 132 10.73 -1.49 5.68
N ILE A 133 11.43 -0.53 5.10
CA ILE A 133 11.00 0.17 3.88
C ILE A 133 12.08 -0.03 2.82
N LYS A 134 11.69 -0.36 1.60
CA LYS A 134 12.60 -0.41 0.45
C LYS A 134 12.16 0.60 -0.59
N ILE A 135 13.10 1.36 -1.11
CA ILE A 135 12.85 2.40 -2.11
C ILE A 135 13.59 1.99 -3.38
N TYR A 136 12.86 1.92 -4.49
CA TYR A 136 13.36 1.51 -5.79
C TYR A 136 13.20 2.62 -6.82
N ASN A 137 14.11 2.68 -7.79
CA ASN A 137 13.92 3.35 -9.07
C ASN A 137 13.91 2.27 -10.16
N GLY A 138 12.74 2.07 -10.77
CA GLY A 138 12.49 0.88 -11.58
C GLY A 138 12.71 -0.41 -10.77
N SER A 139 13.62 -1.28 -11.24
CA SER A 139 14.03 -2.50 -10.54
C SER A 139 15.26 -2.34 -9.64
N THR A 140 15.85 -1.14 -9.59
CA THR A 140 17.07 -0.86 -8.82
C THR A 140 16.71 -0.44 -7.40
N LEU A 141 17.19 -1.18 -6.40
CA LEU A 141 17.05 -0.78 -5.00
C LEU A 141 17.97 0.43 -4.73
N LEU A 142 17.38 1.54 -4.33
CA LEU A 142 18.10 2.76 -3.92
C LEU A 142 18.43 2.73 -2.43
N GLN A 143 17.42 2.46 -1.61
CA GLN A 143 17.53 2.53 -0.15
C GLN A 143 16.79 1.37 0.52
N GLU A 144 17.36 0.94 1.64
CA GLU A 144 16.74 -0.01 2.56
C GLU A 144 16.75 0.59 3.97
N LEU A 145 15.58 1.00 4.45
CA LEU A 145 15.41 1.67 5.74
C LEU A 145 15.00 0.64 6.81
N LYS A 146 15.61 0.75 8.00
CA LYS A 146 15.31 -0.07 9.17
C LYS A 146 15.39 0.77 10.45
N GLY A 147 14.71 0.34 11.51
CA GLY A 147 14.81 0.98 12.82
C GLY A 147 14.32 2.44 12.82
N GLU A 148 15.14 3.38 13.29
CA GLU A 148 14.79 4.80 13.41
C GLU A 148 14.52 5.48 12.06
N ASP A 149 15.15 5.01 10.98
CA ASP A 149 14.92 5.54 9.63
C ASP A 149 13.52 5.22 9.12
N VAL A 150 12.98 4.05 9.47
CA VAL A 150 11.58 3.69 9.14
C VAL A 150 10.62 4.66 9.81
N HIS A 151 10.83 4.93 11.10
CA HIS A 151 9.99 5.87 11.83
C HIS A 151 10.06 7.28 11.21
N SER A 152 11.28 7.77 10.95
CA SER A 152 11.50 9.09 10.35
C SER A 152 10.85 9.21 8.97
N PHE A 153 10.97 8.18 8.13
CA PHE A 153 10.31 8.12 6.82
C PHE A 153 8.79 8.17 6.95
N LEU A 154 8.20 7.33 7.81
CA LEU A 154 6.74 7.26 7.99
C LEU A 154 6.15 8.57 8.51
N VAL A 155 6.88 9.29 9.39
CA VAL A 155 6.45 10.62 9.87
C VAL A 155 6.34 11.63 8.74
N LEU A 156 7.19 11.56 7.71
CA LEU A 156 7.13 12.43 6.53
C LEU A 156 6.10 11.92 5.52
N PHE A 157 6.09 10.61 5.27
CA PHE A 157 5.25 9.98 4.23
C PHE A 157 3.76 10.10 4.54
N ASN A 158 3.38 10.03 5.82
CA ASN A 158 1.99 10.13 6.26
C ASN A 158 1.48 11.57 6.38
N GLN A 159 2.26 12.58 5.97
CA GLN A 159 1.79 13.96 5.94
C GLN A 159 0.94 14.17 4.71
N GLU A 160 -0.33 14.51 4.91
CA GLU A 160 -1.20 14.93 3.81
C GLU A 160 -0.67 16.24 3.21
N GLY A 161 -0.26 16.17 1.94
CA GLY A 161 0.13 17.35 1.18
C GLY A 161 -0.98 17.90 0.30
N SER A 162 -0.68 19.03 -0.34
CA SER A 162 -1.54 19.59 -1.39
C SER A 162 -1.68 18.65 -2.58
N LYS A 163 -2.79 18.79 -3.31
CA LYS A 163 -3.00 18.11 -4.60
C LYS A 163 -1.82 18.35 -5.54
N PHE A 164 -1.31 17.29 -6.16
CA PHE A 164 -0.06 17.29 -6.90
C PHE A 164 -0.14 16.44 -8.17
N PRO A 165 -1.11 16.66 -9.07
CA PRO A 165 -1.37 15.73 -10.16
C PRO A 165 -0.18 15.62 -11.12
N SER A 166 0.02 14.41 -11.66
CA SER A 166 1.05 14.10 -12.65
C SER A 166 0.44 13.35 -13.83
N GLU A 167 0.88 13.68 -15.04
CA GLU A 167 0.56 12.95 -16.26
C GLU A 167 1.53 11.78 -16.51
N ASN A 168 2.65 11.76 -15.80
CA ASN A 168 3.66 10.71 -15.87
C ASN A 168 3.36 9.62 -14.83
N GLY A 169 3.62 8.35 -15.19
CA GLY A 169 3.64 7.26 -14.23
C GLY A 169 4.76 7.43 -13.19
N PRO A 170 4.71 6.71 -12.07
CA PRO A 170 5.71 6.84 -11.03
C PRO A 170 7.05 6.29 -11.47
N GLU A 171 8.08 6.97 -11.00
CA GLU A 171 9.49 6.71 -11.27
C GLU A 171 10.08 5.84 -10.16
N TYR A 172 9.60 6.04 -8.94
CA TYR A 172 10.02 5.31 -7.76
C TYR A 172 8.90 4.41 -7.23
N THR A 173 9.33 3.37 -6.53
CA THR A 173 8.47 2.46 -5.79
C THR A 173 8.93 2.41 -4.34
N VAL A 174 8.01 2.66 -3.41
CA VAL A 174 8.24 2.55 -1.97
C VAL A 174 7.45 1.36 -1.46
N LEU A 175 8.17 0.35 -0.98
CA LEU A 175 7.60 -0.88 -0.45
C LEU A 175 7.67 -0.88 1.08
N PHE A 176 6.52 -0.90 1.73
CA PHE A 176 6.39 -1.05 3.17
C PHE A 176 6.27 -2.53 3.53
N ILE A 177 7.21 -3.02 4.32
CA ILE A 177 7.33 -4.44 4.67
C ILE A 177 7.10 -4.62 6.17
N GLY A 178 6.07 -5.40 6.51
CA GLY A 178 5.74 -5.83 7.87
C GLY A 178 6.36 -7.18 8.22
N ASP A 179 5.59 -8.02 8.91
CA ASP A 179 5.96 -9.40 9.27
C ASP A 179 5.60 -10.43 8.20
N ASP A 180 4.74 -10.04 7.25
CA ASP A 180 4.21 -10.92 6.24
C ASP A 180 5.10 -11.01 4.99
N SER A 181 4.85 -12.04 4.19
CA SER A 181 5.47 -12.25 2.88
C SER A 181 5.10 -11.16 1.86
N LEU A 182 4.05 -10.37 2.15
CA LEU A 182 3.56 -9.27 1.35
C LEU A 182 3.93 -7.93 1.98
N GLY A 183 4.15 -6.94 1.12
CA GLY A 183 4.26 -5.53 1.51
C GLY A 183 3.26 -4.67 0.76
N HIS A 184 3.02 -3.47 1.30
CA HIS A 184 2.21 -2.45 0.66
C HIS A 184 3.09 -1.59 -0.26
N ASN A 185 2.66 -1.42 -1.50
CA ASN A 185 3.41 -0.83 -2.59
C ASN A 185 2.86 0.54 -2.95
N TYR A 186 3.71 1.56 -2.88
CA TYR A 186 3.39 2.94 -3.23
C TYR A 186 4.22 3.43 -4.40
N GLY A 187 3.55 3.97 -5.42
CA GLY A 187 4.18 4.61 -6.56
C GLY A 187 4.42 6.07 -6.28
N ILE A 188 5.65 6.53 -6.51
CA ILE A 188 6.05 7.92 -6.30
C ILE A 188 6.54 8.49 -7.63
N TYR A 189 5.98 9.62 -8.05
CA TYR A 189 6.47 10.38 -9.21
C TYR A 189 7.22 11.62 -8.75
N GLU A 190 8.15 12.08 -9.58
CA GLU A 190 8.80 13.37 -9.43
C GLU A 190 8.20 14.38 -10.40
N LYS A 191 8.01 15.61 -9.94
CA LYS A 191 7.58 16.74 -10.76
C LYS A 191 8.20 18.01 -10.21
N ASP A 192 8.90 18.75 -11.06
CA ASP A 192 9.56 20.02 -10.72
C ASP A 192 10.51 19.91 -9.51
N GLY A 193 11.17 18.75 -9.34
CA GLY A 193 12.06 18.48 -8.21
C GLY A 193 11.35 18.16 -6.89
N HIS A 194 10.05 17.86 -6.92
CA HIS A 194 9.26 17.44 -5.77
C HIS A 194 8.66 16.06 -6.00
N LEU A 195 8.40 15.35 -4.90
CA LEU A 195 7.83 14.00 -4.94
C LEU A 195 6.34 14.04 -4.61
N GLY A 196 5.58 13.10 -5.17
CA GLY A 196 4.19 12.86 -4.78
C GLY A 196 3.75 11.43 -4.96
N ILE A 197 2.66 11.08 -4.28
CA ILE A 197 2.09 9.74 -4.25
C ILE A 197 1.11 9.59 -5.41
N ALA A 198 1.36 8.64 -6.30
CA ALA A 198 0.62 8.49 -7.57
C ALA A 198 -0.88 8.25 -7.38
N HIS A 199 -1.26 7.36 -6.46
CA HIS A 199 -2.66 6.97 -6.29
C HIS A 199 -3.52 8.05 -5.60
N SER A 200 -2.93 8.85 -4.70
CA SER A 200 -3.64 9.89 -3.97
C SER A 200 -3.44 11.29 -4.53
N GLU A 201 -2.58 11.43 -5.56
CA GLU A 201 -2.13 12.69 -6.14
C GLU A 201 -1.70 13.69 -5.04
N SER A 202 -1.03 13.22 -3.99
CA SER A 202 -0.64 14.06 -2.85
C SER A 202 0.84 14.39 -2.89
N LYS A 203 1.19 15.67 -2.72
CA LYS A 203 2.59 16.11 -2.61
C LYS A 203 3.20 15.56 -1.31
N LEU A 204 4.42 15.05 -1.39
CA LEU A 204 5.20 14.71 -0.20
C LEU A 204 6.04 15.91 0.28
N PRO A 205 6.35 16.00 1.59
CA PRO A 205 7.26 17.03 2.11
C PRO A 205 8.63 16.98 1.40
N ASP A 206 9.21 18.14 1.13
CA ASP A 206 10.49 18.26 0.41
C ASP A 206 11.63 17.53 1.16
N GLU A 207 11.52 17.47 2.49
CA GLU A 207 12.43 16.75 3.35
C GLU A 207 12.52 15.27 2.98
N ILE A 208 11.46 14.63 2.48
CA ILE A 208 11.49 13.18 2.20
C ILE A 208 12.48 12.83 1.08
N MET A 209 12.83 13.78 0.21
CA MET A 209 13.70 13.56 -0.94
C MET A 209 15.08 12.99 -0.57
N HIS A 210 15.58 13.21 0.64
CA HIS A 210 16.88 12.65 1.03
C HIS A 210 16.90 11.11 1.07
N PHE A 211 15.74 10.47 1.20
CA PHE A 211 15.59 9.02 1.13
C PHE A 211 15.55 8.47 -0.32
N PHE A 212 15.46 9.33 -1.33
CA PHE A 212 15.36 8.92 -2.74
C PHE A 212 16.66 9.14 -3.53
N LYS A 213 17.79 9.33 -2.82
CA LYS A 213 19.12 9.57 -3.38
C LYS A 213 20.01 8.33 -3.31
#